data_AF-A0A8J7P806-F1
#
_entry.id   AF-A0A8J7P806-F1
#
_cell.length_a   1.000
_cell.length_b   1.000
_cell.length_c   1.000
_cell.angle_alpha   90.00
_cell.angle_beta   90.00
_cell.angle_gamma   90.00
#
_symmetry.space_group_name_H-M   'P 1'
#
loop_
_entity.id
_entity.type
_entity.pdbx_description
1 polymer ?
#
loop_
_entity_poly.entity_id
_entity_poly.type
_entity_poly.pdbx_seq_one_letter_code
_entity_poly.pdbx_strand_id
1 'polypeptide(L)'
;MANYFNLLKSCAGFTLSLSLVAGANCAFAQDKSKDAEIKTYTGYLLDRACAAELKQTGKDPLATLKGHTKHCSLEPACSEAGYTLYSEGKWLDLDAAGSEKARKAFGLTKKAAGHKFKISGIFKRNELRVKEITEVN
;
A
#
# COMPACT_ATOMS: atom_id res chain seq x y z
N MET A 1 22.56 20.65 -2.27
CA MET A 1 22.05 19.53 -3.09
C MET A 1 23.13 18.46 -3.16
N ALA A 2 22.69 17.20 -3.18
CA ALA A 2 23.46 15.97 -3.37
C ALA A 2 24.45 15.60 -2.25
N ASN A 3 24.07 14.62 -1.44
CA ASN A 3 25.00 13.87 -0.63
C ASN A 3 24.73 12.37 -0.78
N TYR A 4 25.81 11.68 -1.15
CA TYR A 4 26.09 10.26 -0.93
C TYR A 4 25.40 9.24 -1.83
N PHE A 5 25.90 9.16 -3.06
CA PHE A 5 25.93 7.93 -3.86
C PHE A 5 27.40 7.50 -4.02
N ASN A 6 27.70 6.27 -3.58
CA ASN A 6 28.84 5.41 -3.97
C ASN A 6 30.29 5.82 -3.64
N LEU A 7 30.95 4.95 -2.84
CA LEU A 7 32.23 4.23 -3.12
C LEU A 7 32.78 3.74 -1.77
N LEU A 8 32.68 2.48 -1.35
CA LEU A 8 33.38 1.29 -1.87
C LEU A 8 34.84 1.56 -2.28
N LYS A 9 35.75 1.53 -1.29
CA LYS A 9 37.08 0.87 -1.32
C LYS A 9 37.99 1.50 -0.26
N SER A 10 38.34 0.75 0.78
CA SER A 10 39.74 0.72 1.18
C SER A 10 40.04 -0.58 1.91
N CYS A 11 40.96 -1.32 1.30
CA CYS A 11 41.56 -2.54 1.81
C CYS A 11 42.53 -2.23 2.95
N ALA A 12 42.67 -3.23 3.82
CA ALA A 12 43.93 -3.76 4.37
C ALA A 12 44.92 -2.80 5.05
N GLY A 13 45.23 -3.14 6.31
CA GLY A 13 46.59 -2.98 6.84
C GLY A 13 46.65 -2.39 8.25
N PHE A 14 46.53 -3.24 9.28
CA PHE A 14 47.33 -3.02 10.49
C PHE A 14 47.53 -4.34 11.24
N THR A 15 48.79 -4.73 11.34
CA THR A 15 49.29 -5.94 12.02
C THR A 15 49.46 -5.71 13.51
N LEU A 16 49.24 -6.78 14.27
CA LEU A 16 49.95 -7.16 15.49
C LEU A 16 49.67 -6.34 16.78
N SER A 17 48.78 -6.87 17.63
CA SER A 17 49.03 -6.97 19.08
C SER A 17 48.05 -7.94 19.72
N LEU A 18 48.60 -9.04 20.23
CA LEU A 18 47.98 -10.03 21.10
C LEU A 18 47.54 -9.36 22.41
N SER A 19 46.24 -9.34 22.70
CA SER A 19 45.71 -9.12 24.05
C SER A 19 44.29 -9.66 24.14
N LEU A 20 44.12 -10.67 25.00
CA LEU A 20 42.83 -11.16 25.48
C LEU A 20 41.98 -9.99 26.00
N VAL A 21 40.83 -9.72 25.41
CA VAL A 21 39.67 -9.15 26.11
C VAL A 21 38.40 -9.81 25.57
N ALA A 22 37.65 -10.35 26.52
CA ALA A 22 36.28 -10.87 26.49
C ALA A 22 35.49 -10.63 25.19
N GLY A 23 34.99 -11.73 24.62
CA GLY A 23 34.02 -11.73 23.55
C GLY A 23 32.77 -10.94 23.91
N ALA A 24 32.73 -9.69 23.51
CA ALA A 24 31.50 -8.98 23.28
C ALA A 24 30.85 -9.65 22.05
N ASN A 25 29.86 -10.49 22.31
CA ASN A 25 28.89 -10.91 21.31
C ASN A 25 28.21 -9.65 20.77
N CYS A 26 28.80 -9.03 19.75
CA CYS A 26 28.08 -8.20 18.81
C CYS A 26 27.18 -9.15 18.04
N ALA A 27 26.06 -9.52 18.68
CA ALA A 27 24.92 -10.05 17.98
C ALA A 27 24.53 -8.96 16.98
N PHE A 28 25.01 -9.09 15.75
CA PHE A 28 24.32 -8.51 14.61
C PHE A 28 22.93 -9.11 14.67
N ALA A 29 22.01 -8.38 15.30
CA ALA A 29 20.60 -8.58 15.12
C ALA A 29 20.41 -8.52 13.61
N GLN A 30 20.34 -9.69 12.99
CA GLN A 30 19.72 -9.81 11.70
C GLN A 30 18.28 -9.40 11.97
N ASP A 31 18.01 -8.10 11.77
CA ASP A 31 16.67 -7.60 11.55
C ASP A 31 16.16 -8.44 10.38
N LYS A 32 15.53 -9.57 10.73
CA LYS A 32 14.64 -10.32 9.86
C LYS A 32 13.57 -9.28 9.57
N SER A 33 13.81 -8.43 8.58
CA SER A 33 12.78 -7.57 8.00
C SER A 33 11.67 -8.55 7.71
N LYS A 34 10.59 -8.53 8.51
CA LYS A 34 9.43 -9.37 8.30
C LYS A 34 9.08 -9.19 6.84
N ASP A 35 9.36 -10.22 6.05
CA ASP A 35 9.13 -10.19 4.63
C ASP A 35 7.66 -9.88 4.50
N ALA A 36 7.39 -8.69 3.97
CA ALA A 36 6.09 -8.10 4.11
C ALA A 36 5.19 -8.91 3.18
N GLU A 37 4.45 -9.84 3.78
CA GLU A 37 3.74 -10.89 3.06
C GLU A 37 2.72 -10.27 2.11
N ILE A 38 2.74 -10.71 0.86
CA ILE A 38 1.76 -10.29 -0.14
C ILE A 38 0.43 -10.95 0.23
N LYS A 39 -0.54 -10.13 0.63
CA LYS A 39 -1.89 -10.55 0.97
C LYS A 39 -2.86 -10.10 -0.10
N THR A 40 -3.91 -10.89 -0.28
CA THR A 40 -4.98 -10.59 -1.23
C THR A 40 -6.19 -10.12 -0.46
N TYR A 41 -6.74 -8.98 -0.86
CA TYR A 41 -7.92 -8.36 -0.28
C TYR A 41 -9.00 -8.26 -1.35
N THR A 42 -10.22 -8.69 -1.05
CA THR A 42 -11.35 -8.59 -1.98
C THR A 42 -12.41 -7.71 -1.38
N GLY A 43 -12.78 -6.64 -2.08
CA GLY A 43 -13.66 -5.63 -1.52
C GLY A 43 -14.18 -4.64 -2.55
N TYR A 44 -14.90 -3.64 -2.05
CA TYR A 44 -15.34 -2.52 -2.88
C TYR A 44 -14.28 -1.44 -2.87
N LEU A 45 -13.95 -0.94 -4.04
CA LEU A 45 -13.00 0.15 -4.19
C LEU A 45 -13.76 1.47 -4.23
N LEU A 46 -13.32 2.43 -3.44
CA LEU A 46 -13.94 3.74 -3.29
C LEU A 46 -12.84 4.81 -3.30
N ASP A 47 -13.14 6.01 -3.75
CA ASP A 47 -12.24 7.15 -3.58
C ASP A 47 -12.14 7.58 -2.11
N ARG A 48 -11.00 8.17 -1.72
CA ARG A 48 -10.74 8.56 -0.33
C ARG A 48 -11.69 9.65 0.15
N ALA A 49 -12.14 10.54 -0.74
CA ALA A 49 -13.06 11.61 -0.39
C ALA A 49 -14.43 11.04 0.02
N CYS A 50 -15.02 10.18 -0.81
CA CYS A 50 -16.26 9.47 -0.48
C CYS A 50 -16.07 8.53 0.72
N ALA A 51 -14.93 7.87 0.85
CA ALA A 51 -14.65 7.03 2.02
C ALA A 51 -14.59 7.85 3.31
N ALA A 52 -14.03 9.06 3.29
CA ALA A 52 -14.01 9.97 4.43
C ALA A 52 -15.43 10.40 4.81
N GLU A 53 -16.26 10.75 3.83
CA GLU A 53 -17.66 11.12 4.06
C GLU A 53 -18.47 9.96 4.67
N LEU A 54 -18.27 8.73 4.19
CA LEU A 54 -18.90 7.53 4.74
C LEU A 54 -18.44 7.22 6.17
N LYS A 55 -17.14 7.36 6.44
CA LYS A 55 -16.57 7.20 7.79
C LYS A 55 -17.19 8.20 8.77
N GLN A 56 -17.51 9.41 8.32
CA GLN A 56 -18.14 10.45 9.15
C GLN A 56 -19.64 10.24 9.36
N THR A 57 -20.36 9.73 8.35
CA THR A 57 -21.81 9.53 8.47
C THR A 57 -22.20 8.35 9.36
N GLY A 58 -21.31 7.38 9.59
CA GLY A 58 -21.57 6.21 10.44
C GLY A 58 -22.68 5.29 9.94
N LYS A 59 -23.15 5.48 8.70
CA LYS A 59 -24.14 4.64 8.02
C LYS A 59 -23.48 3.38 7.46
N ASP A 60 -24.28 2.36 7.17
CA ASP A 60 -23.78 1.15 6.50
C ASP A 60 -23.17 1.52 5.13
N PRO A 61 -21.84 1.39 4.96
CA PRO A 61 -21.17 1.83 3.75
C PRO A 61 -21.55 0.96 2.55
N LEU A 62 -22.06 -0.26 2.75
CA LEU A 62 -22.38 -1.20 1.67
C LEU A 62 -23.46 -0.66 0.73
N ALA A 63 -24.43 0.09 1.25
CA ALA A 63 -25.50 0.67 0.42
C ALA A 63 -24.92 1.70 -0.55
N THR A 64 -24.08 2.61 -0.04
CA THR A 64 -23.42 3.64 -0.86
C THR A 64 -22.39 3.05 -1.80
N LEU A 65 -21.60 2.06 -1.36
CA LEU A 65 -20.61 1.37 -2.20
C LEU A 65 -21.25 0.67 -3.41
N LYS A 66 -22.47 0.13 -3.25
CA LYS A 66 -23.23 -0.45 -4.36
C LYS A 66 -23.75 0.61 -5.34
N GLY A 67 -24.11 1.79 -4.84
CA GLY A 67 -24.57 2.92 -5.64
C GLY A 67 -23.44 3.77 -6.24
N HIS A 68 -22.21 3.62 -5.75
CA HIS A 68 -21.06 4.39 -6.21
C HIS A 68 -20.70 4.01 -7.65
N THR A 69 -20.69 5.01 -8.52
CA THR A 69 -20.48 4.84 -9.95
C THR A 69 -19.02 5.04 -10.33
N LYS A 70 -18.57 4.40 -11.41
CA LYS A 70 -17.21 4.65 -11.94
C LYS A 70 -16.96 6.11 -12.28
N HIS A 71 -18.00 6.87 -12.59
CA HIS A 71 -17.84 8.27 -12.99
C HIS A 71 -17.32 9.10 -11.82
N CYS A 72 -17.86 8.88 -10.62
CA CYS A 72 -17.38 9.51 -9.40
C CYS A 72 -15.92 9.11 -9.12
N SER A 73 -15.58 7.82 -9.22
CA SER A 73 -14.19 7.35 -9.08
C SER A 73 -13.20 7.99 -10.06
N LEU A 74 -13.65 8.40 -11.25
CA LEU A 74 -12.81 8.96 -12.32
C LEU A 74 -12.81 10.49 -12.36
N GLU A 75 -13.65 11.13 -11.56
CA GLU A 75 -13.69 12.58 -11.46
C GLU A 75 -12.37 13.11 -10.88
N PRO A 76 -11.83 14.25 -11.37
CA PRO A 76 -10.55 14.77 -10.92
C PRO A 76 -10.45 14.89 -9.39
N ALA A 77 -11.49 15.43 -8.74
CA ALA A 77 -11.54 15.59 -7.29
C ALA A 77 -11.36 14.26 -6.51
N CYS A 78 -11.97 13.17 -7.01
CA CYS A 78 -11.90 11.85 -6.38
C CYS A 78 -10.60 11.12 -6.75
N SER A 79 -10.14 11.24 -8.00
CA SER A 79 -8.94 10.57 -8.47
C SER A 79 -7.66 11.14 -7.84
N GLU A 80 -7.63 12.43 -7.52
CA GLU A 80 -6.53 13.12 -6.84
C GLU A 80 -6.50 12.82 -5.33
N ALA A 81 -7.67 12.63 -4.71
CA ALA A 81 -7.76 12.21 -3.32
C ALA A 81 -7.16 10.81 -3.09
N GLY A 82 -7.12 9.98 -4.14
CA GLY A 82 -6.67 8.59 -4.11
C GLY A 82 -7.80 7.62 -3.77
N TYR A 83 -7.46 6.35 -3.59
CA TYR A 83 -8.46 5.30 -3.38
C TYR A 83 -8.26 4.54 -2.05
N THR A 84 -9.36 3.97 -1.57
CA THR A 84 -9.46 3.11 -0.39
C THR A 84 -10.25 1.86 -0.74
N LEU A 85 -9.77 0.71 -0.31
CA LEU A 85 -10.47 -0.56 -0.41
C LEU A 85 -11.27 -0.82 0.86
N TYR A 86 -12.57 -1.04 0.72
CA TYR A 86 -13.43 -1.56 1.78
C TYR A 86 -13.53 -3.08 1.68
N SER A 87 -12.85 -3.79 2.59
CA SER A 87 -12.77 -5.25 2.63
C SER A 87 -13.19 -5.73 4.01
N GLU A 88 -14.22 -6.58 4.10
CA GLU A 88 -14.66 -7.24 5.34
C GLU A 88 -14.86 -6.27 6.54
N GLY A 89 -15.46 -5.11 6.30
CA GLY A 89 -15.68 -4.11 7.37
C GLY A 89 -14.48 -3.22 7.67
N LYS A 90 -13.37 -3.38 6.95
CA LYS A 90 -12.14 -2.61 7.15
C LYS A 90 -11.88 -1.70 5.95
N TRP A 91 -11.42 -0.49 6.25
CA TRP A 91 -10.95 0.47 5.27
C TRP A 91 -9.43 0.34 5.13
N LEU A 92 -8.95 0.06 3.92
CA LEU A 92 -7.54 -0.10 3.59
C LEU A 92 -7.16 0.96 2.57
N ASP A 93 -6.46 1.99 2.99
CA ASP A 93 -6.05 3.07 2.11
C ASP A 93 -4.93 2.61 1.18
N LEU A 94 -5.07 2.88 -0.13
CA LEU A 94 -4.04 2.55 -1.11
C LEU A 94 -2.95 3.61 -1.12
N ASP A 95 -1.72 3.19 -1.41
CA ASP A 95 -0.62 4.11 -1.70
C ASP A 95 -0.85 4.88 -3.01
N ALA A 96 -0.03 5.89 -3.29
CA ALA A 96 -0.12 6.70 -4.51
C ALA A 96 -0.01 5.82 -5.78
N ALA A 97 0.90 4.84 -5.77
CA ALA A 97 1.08 3.92 -6.90
C ALA A 97 -0.13 3.00 -7.10
N GLY A 98 -0.71 2.48 -6.01
CA GLY A 98 -1.95 1.71 -6.05
C GLY A 98 -3.15 2.51 -6.49
N SER A 99 -3.20 3.79 -6.10
CA SER A 99 -4.25 4.72 -6.53
C SER A 99 -4.22 4.97 -8.04
N GLU A 100 -3.04 5.11 -8.64
CA GLU A 100 -2.92 5.22 -10.10
C GLU A 100 -3.38 3.95 -10.82
N LYS A 101 -3.04 2.76 -10.28
CA LYS A 101 -3.51 1.48 -10.81
C LYS A 101 -5.03 1.34 -10.70
N ALA A 102 -5.61 1.77 -9.58
CA ALA A 102 -7.04 1.79 -9.36
C ALA A 102 -7.77 2.67 -10.38
N ARG A 103 -7.27 3.90 -10.63
CA ARG A 103 -7.81 4.80 -11.66
C ARG A 103 -7.83 4.12 -13.04
N LYS A 104 -6.73 3.46 -13.41
CA LYS A 104 -6.66 2.71 -14.68
C LYS A 104 -7.67 1.56 -14.71
N ALA A 105 -7.81 0.81 -13.61
CA ALA A 105 -8.79 -0.26 -13.51
C ALA A 105 -10.24 0.25 -13.65
N PHE A 106 -10.57 1.40 -13.06
CA PHE A 106 -11.87 2.08 -13.25
C PHE A 106 -12.09 2.60 -14.68
N GLY A 107 -11.02 2.93 -15.41
CA GLY A 107 -11.11 3.27 -16.83
C GLY A 107 -11.42 2.05 -17.72
N LEU A 108 -11.00 0.86 -17.29
CA LEU A 108 -11.16 -0.40 -18.05
C LEU A 108 -12.46 -1.15 -17.72
N THR A 109 -13.06 -0.90 -16.55
CA THR A 109 -14.30 -1.56 -16.15
C THR A 109 -15.49 -1.15 -17.04
N LYS A 110 -16.27 -2.15 -17.42
CA LYS A 110 -17.53 -1.99 -18.15
C LYS A 110 -18.73 -1.79 -17.22
N LYS A 111 -18.58 -2.04 -15.91
CA LYS A 111 -19.66 -1.85 -14.94
C LYS A 111 -19.95 -0.36 -14.77
N ALA A 112 -21.19 -0.05 -14.43
CA ALA A 112 -21.59 1.33 -14.12
C ALA A 112 -21.42 1.65 -12.62
N ALA A 113 -21.66 0.68 -11.75
CA ALA A 113 -21.60 0.81 -10.29
C ALA A 113 -21.29 -0.52 -9.59
N GLY A 114 -21.01 -0.47 -8.29
CA GLY A 114 -20.83 -1.65 -7.45
C GLY A 114 -19.55 -2.43 -7.75
N HIS A 115 -18.47 -1.71 -8.02
CA HIS A 115 -17.21 -2.31 -8.46
C HIS A 115 -16.50 -3.03 -7.31
N LYS A 116 -16.37 -4.35 -7.46
CA LYS A 116 -15.53 -5.16 -6.59
C LYS A 116 -14.19 -5.40 -7.24
N PHE A 117 -13.14 -5.20 -6.46
CA PHE A 117 -11.78 -5.48 -6.89
C PHE A 117 -11.10 -6.41 -5.90
N LYS A 118 -10.30 -7.31 -6.47
CA LYS A 118 -9.32 -8.12 -5.77
C LYS A 118 -7.97 -7.42 -5.90
N ILE A 119 -7.40 -7.03 -4.78
CA ILE A 119 -6.16 -6.29 -4.69
C ILE A 119 -5.13 -7.14 -3.95
N SER A 120 -4.05 -7.48 -4.63
CA SER A 120 -2.91 -8.19 -4.04
C SER A 120 -1.82 -7.18 -3.72
N GLY A 121 -1.39 -7.16 -2.47
CA GLY A 121 -0.47 -6.14 -2.02
C GLY A 121 0.11 -6.41 -0.64
N ILE A 122 1.02 -5.52 -0.25
CA ILE A 122 1.69 -5.57 1.02
C ILE A 122 1.14 -4.45 1.88
N PHE A 123 0.53 -4.78 3.02
CA PHE A 123 0.09 -3.77 3.98
C PHE A 123 1.29 -3.33 4.84
N LYS A 124 1.74 -2.09 4.69
CA LYS A 124 2.92 -1.56 5.39
C LYS A 124 2.71 -0.08 5.72
N ARG A 125 3.05 0.33 6.94
CA ARG A 125 2.94 1.73 7.42
C ARG A 125 1.52 2.30 7.22
N ASN A 126 0.50 1.49 7.53
CA ASN A 126 -0.91 1.87 7.43
C ASN A 126 -1.44 2.10 6.00
N GLU A 127 -0.68 1.70 4.98
CA GLU A 127 -1.10 1.80 3.57
C GLU A 127 -0.95 0.44 2.87
N LEU A 128 -1.86 0.15 1.95
CA LEU A 128 -1.80 -1.02 1.08
C LEU A 128 -0.98 -0.69 -0.16
N ARG A 129 0.23 -1.24 -0.22
CA ARG A 129 1.08 -1.18 -1.42
C ARG A 129 0.61 -2.19 -2.44
N VAL A 130 -0.06 -1.69 -3.46
CA VAL A 130 -0.71 -2.56 -4.44
C VAL A 130 0.30 -3.10 -5.43
N LYS A 131 0.43 -4.43 -5.48
CA LYS A 131 1.13 -5.12 -6.57
C LYS A 131 0.21 -5.29 -7.76
N GLU A 132 -1.00 -5.82 -7.53
CA GLU A 132 -1.93 -6.22 -8.57
C GLU A 132 -3.37 -5.84 -8.23
N ILE A 133 -4.16 -5.45 -9.24
CA ILE A 133 -5.59 -5.17 -9.13
C ILE A 133 -6.31 -5.98 -10.22
N THR A 134 -7.33 -6.71 -9.82
CA THR A 134 -8.21 -7.45 -10.72
C THR A 134 -9.66 -7.13 -10.38
N GLU A 135 -10.47 -6.78 -11.38
CA GLU A 135 -11.91 -6.64 -11.17
C GLU A 135 -12.53 -8.04 -10.91
N VAL A 136 -13.37 -8.14 -9.88
CA VAL A 136 -14.14 -9.35 -9.57
C VAL A 136 -15.59 -9.08 -9.93
N ASN A 137 -16.12 -9.90 -10.85
CA ASN A 137 -17.46 -9.72 -11.38
C ASN A 137 -18.52 -10.31 -10.45
#